data_AF-A0A659UKN1-F1
#
_entry.id   AF-A0A659UKN1-F1
#
_cell.length_a   1.000
_cell.length_b   1.000
_cell.length_c   1.000
_cell.angle_alpha   90.00
_cell.angle_beta   90.00
_cell.angle_gamma   90.00
#
_symmetry.space_group_name_H-M   'P 1'
#
loop_
_entity.id
_entity.type
_entity.pdbx_description
1 polymer ?
#
loop_
_entity_poly.entity_id
_entity_poly.type
_entity_poly.pdbx_seq_one_letter_code
_entity_poly.pdbx_strand_id
1 'polypeptide(L)'
;PPSMLYTEGAVIAGLVYNYLPFVILACYAPLSRLNPELAEASRDLGASAMTTFRRVILPLTVPGIAAGAVFVFVLSIGNFVTPALLGGGRFQMIGNLVYDQFLTANDWPFGAA
;
A
#
# COMPACT_ATOMS: atom_id res chain seq x y z
N PRO A 1 -3.20 8.83 24.75
CA PRO A 1 -3.91 9.51 23.63
C PRO A 1 -5.13 8.72 23.15
N PRO A 2 -6.23 8.68 23.93
CA PRO A 2 -7.51 8.08 23.51
C PRO A 2 -8.27 8.92 22.47
N SER A 3 -7.80 10.13 22.13
CA SER A 3 -8.41 11.01 21.13
C SER A 3 -8.15 10.61 19.68
N MET A 4 -7.21 9.69 19.41
CA MET A 4 -6.93 9.17 18.07
C MET A 4 -7.71 7.89 17.74
N LEU A 5 -8.10 7.10 18.73
CA LEU A 5 -8.96 5.92 18.51
C LEU A 5 -10.30 6.39 17.92
N TYR A 6 -10.83 5.64 16.95
CA TYR A 6 -12.07 5.95 16.23
C TYR A 6 -12.00 7.13 15.27
N THR A 7 -10.79 7.50 14.82
CA THR A 7 -10.58 8.52 13.79
C THR A 7 -10.07 7.91 12.48
N GLU A 8 -10.35 8.58 11.35
CA GLU A 8 -9.86 8.19 10.03
C GLU A 8 -8.32 8.08 10.01
N GLY A 9 -7.63 9.01 10.67
CA GLY A 9 -6.18 9.02 10.76
C GLY A 9 -5.60 7.80 11.47
N ALA A 10 -6.28 7.26 12.49
CA ALA A 10 -5.84 6.04 13.16
C ALA A 10 -6.04 4.79 12.30
N VAL A 11 -7.13 4.75 11.51
CA VAL A 11 -7.36 3.66 10.53
C VAL A 11 -6.27 3.70 9.45
N ILE A 12 -5.99 4.87 8.87
CA ILE A 12 -4.93 5.04 7.86
C ILE A 12 -3.56 4.66 8.44
N ALA A 13 -3.21 5.14 9.63
CA ALA A 13 -1.94 4.78 10.28
C ALA A 13 -1.83 3.27 10.54
N GLY A 14 -2.91 2.63 10.97
CA GLY A 14 -2.96 1.18 11.17
C GLY A 14 -2.78 0.40 9.87
N LEU A 15 -3.43 0.83 8.78
CA LEU A 15 -3.27 0.24 7.44
C LEU A 15 -1.84 0.40 6.92
N VAL A 16 -1.28 1.62 7.00
CA VAL A 16 0.10 1.91 6.60
C VAL A 16 1.07 1.02 7.37
N TYR A 17 0.90 0.90 8.69
CA TYR A 17 1.74 0.04 9.52
C TYR A 17 1.66 -1.42 9.13
N ASN A 18 0.45 -1.93 8.83
CA ASN A 18 0.25 -3.32 8.45
C ASN A 18 0.90 -3.67 7.10
N TYR A 19 0.77 -2.76 6.13
CA TYR A 19 1.26 -2.99 4.75
C TYR A 19 2.67 -2.47 4.47
N LEU A 20 3.27 -1.70 5.38
CA LEU A 20 4.64 -1.20 5.27
C LEU A 20 5.66 -2.28 4.86
N PRO A 21 5.75 -3.45 5.52
CA PRO A 21 6.74 -4.46 5.15
C PRO A 21 6.53 -4.98 3.72
N PHE A 22 5.28 -5.12 3.29
CA PHE A 22 4.96 -5.58 1.94
C PHE A 22 5.33 -4.54 0.88
N VAL A 23 5.07 -3.25 1.14
CA VAL A 23 5.50 -2.14 0.26
C VAL A 23 7.02 -2.10 0.14
N ILE A 24 7.73 -2.24 1.27
CA ILE A 24 9.20 -2.25 1.28
C ILE A 24 9.74 -3.39 0.42
N LEU A 25 9.20 -4.60 0.56
CA LEU A 25 9.60 -5.75 -0.24
C LEU A 25 9.30 -5.54 -1.73
N ALA A 26 8.12 -4.99 -2.05
CA ALA A 26 7.71 -4.73 -3.42
C ALA A 26 8.57 -3.65 -4.10
N CYS A 27 9.04 -2.65 -3.35
CA CYS A 27 10.01 -1.66 -3.83
C CYS A 27 11.43 -2.23 -3.91
N TYR A 28 11.84 -3.07 -2.95
CA TYR A 28 13.19 -3.62 -2.91
C TYR A 28 13.49 -4.55 -4.09
N ALA A 29 12.53 -5.38 -4.50
CA ALA A 29 12.70 -6.36 -5.57
C ALA A 29 13.13 -5.75 -6.94
N PRO A 30 12.50 -4.68 -7.47
CA PRO A 30 12.98 -4.03 -8.70
C PRO A 30 14.30 -3.27 -8.50
N LEU A 31 14.52 -2.69 -7.33
CA LEU A 31 15.76 -1.98 -6.99
C LEU A 31 16.98 -2.90 -6.93
N SER A 32 16.84 -4.10 -6.35
CA SER A 32 17.93 -5.07 -6.24
C SER A 32 18.32 -5.74 -7.56
N ARG A 33 17.46 -5.64 -8.58
CA ARG A 33 17.71 -6.16 -9.93
C ARG A 33 18.38 -5.15 -10.87
N LEU A 34 18.56 -3.90 -10.44
CA LEU A 34 19.24 -2.90 -11.26
C LEU A 34 20.71 -3.25 -11.43
N ASN A 35 21.21 -3.13 -12.67
CA ASN A 35 22.64 -3.25 -12.94
C ASN A 35 23.40 -2.07 -12.29
N PRO A 36 24.35 -2.30 -11.37
CA PRO A 36 25.17 -1.25 -10.76
C PRO A 36 25.91 -0.35 -11.76
N GLU A 37 26.27 -0.90 -12.93
CA GLU A 37 26.99 -0.19 -13.99
C GLU A 37 26.20 1.04 -14.50
N LEU A 38 24.87 1.02 -14.43
CA LEU A 38 24.04 2.16 -14.82
C LEU A 38 24.27 3.39 -13.91
N ALA A 39 24.52 3.16 -12.63
CA ALA A 39 24.84 4.21 -11.69
C ALA A 39 26.28 4.71 -11.87
N GLU A 40 27.21 3.83 -12.25
CA GLU A 40 28.59 4.18 -12.60
C GLU A 40 28.66 5.02 -13.86
N ALA A 41 28.04 4.57 -14.96
CA ALA A 41 27.97 5.32 -16.21
C ALA A 41 27.33 6.72 -16.03
N SER A 42 26.31 6.82 -15.18
CA SER A 42 25.71 8.11 -14.82
C SER A 42 26.70 9.04 -14.12
N ARG A 43 27.52 8.51 -13.21
CA ARG A 43 28.57 9.27 -12.52
C ARG A 43 29.72 9.65 -13.47
N ASP A 44 30.08 8.78 -14.40
CA ASP A 44 31.10 9.05 -15.42
C ASP A 44 30.69 10.20 -16.36
N LEU A 45 29.40 10.33 -16.63
CA LEU A 45 28.81 11.48 -17.34
C LEU A 45 28.70 12.75 -16.49
N GLY A 46 29.21 12.74 -15.26
CA GLY A 46 29.21 13.89 -14.34
C GLY A 46 27.89 14.13 -13.59
N ALA A 47 26.96 13.16 -13.59
CA ALA A 47 25.70 13.32 -12.89
C ALA A 47 25.84 13.18 -11.36
N SER A 48 25.17 14.06 -10.62
CA SER A 48 25.05 13.95 -9.16
C SER A 48 24.13 12.78 -8.75
N ALA A 49 24.27 12.27 -7.53
CA ALA A 49 23.47 11.14 -7.03
C ALA A 49 21.95 11.36 -7.17
N MET A 50 21.47 12.59 -6.93
CA MET A 50 20.05 12.94 -7.12
C MET A 50 19.63 12.89 -8.59
N THR A 51 20.52 13.29 -9.50
CA THR A 51 20.29 13.21 -10.94
C THR A 51 20.24 11.76 -11.40
N THR A 52 21.20 10.93 -10.96
CA THR A 52 21.22 9.48 -11.22
C THR A 52 19.94 8.81 -10.71
N PHE A 53 19.50 9.15 -9.50
CA PHE A 53 18.26 8.60 -8.96
C PHE A 53 17.05 8.95 -9.81
N ARG A 54 16.83 10.24 -10.11
CA ARG A 54 15.61 10.69 -10.81
C ARG A 54 15.58 10.34 -12.28
N ARG A 55 16.73 10.31 -12.96
CA ARG A 55 16.82 10.08 -14.42
C ARG A 55 17.13 8.64 -14.81
N VAL A 56 17.72 7.84 -13.91
CA VAL A 56 18.13 6.46 -14.22
C VAL A 56 17.36 5.48 -13.34
N ILE A 57 17.56 5.54 -12.01
CA ILE A 57 17.04 4.53 -11.07
C ILE A 57 15.51 4.55 -11.02
N LEU A 58 14.91 5.72 -10.83
CA LEU A 58 13.46 5.89 -10.70
C LEU A 58 12.69 5.39 -11.95
N PRO A 59 12.94 5.87 -13.17
CA PRO A 59 12.17 5.42 -14.34
C PRO A 59 12.33 3.92 -14.63
N LEU A 60 13.50 3.34 -14.34
CA LEU A 60 13.73 1.90 -14.51
C LEU A 60 13.00 1.05 -13.45
N THR A 61 12.76 1.59 -12.26
CA THR A 61 12.11 0.87 -11.15
C THR A 61 10.61 1.15 -11.05
N VAL A 62 10.11 2.23 -11.66
CA VAL A 62 8.70 2.62 -11.69
C VAL A 62 7.75 1.48 -12.08
N PRO A 63 8.00 0.65 -13.12
CA PRO A 63 7.09 -0.45 -13.45
C PRO A 63 6.96 -1.47 -12.31
N GLY A 64 8.06 -1.77 -11.62
CA GLY A 64 8.05 -2.69 -10.48
C GLY A 64 7.38 -2.09 -9.25
N ILE A 65 7.64 -0.81 -8.96
CA ILE A 65 6.99 -0.08 -7.87
C ILE A 65 5.47 0.02 -8.14
N ALA A 66 5.06 0.28 -9.38
CA ALA A 66 3.65 0.34 -9.76
C ALA A 66 2.94 -1.00 -9.55
N ALA A 67 3.57 -2.12 -9.93
CA ALA A 67 3.04 -3.46 -9.65
C ALA A 67 2.90 -3.70 -8.13
N GLY A 68 3.90 -3.28 -7.34
CA GLY A 68 3.85 -3.32 -5.88
C GLY A 68 2.72 -2.49 -5.27
N ALA A 69 2.50 -1.28 -5.80
CA ALA A 69 1.44 -0.39 -5.37
C ALA A 69 0.06 -1.00 -5.63
N VAL A 70 -0.14 -1.61 -6.81
CA VAL A 70 -1.40 -2.32 -7.14
C VAL A 70 -1.62 -3.51 -6.19
N PHE A 71 -0.59 -4.29 -5.88
CA PHE A 71 -0.69 -5.41 -4.94
C PHE A 71 -1.14 -4.94 -3.56
N VAL A 72 -0.53 -3.88 -3.02
CA VAL A 72 -0.88 -3.31 -1.70
C VAL A 72 -2.27 -2.67 -1.72
N PHE A 73 -2.66 -2.04 -2.83
CA PHE A 73 -4.01 -1.50 -3.01
C PHE A 73 -5.08 -2.59 -2.91
N VAL A 74 -4.87 -3.72 -3.60
CA VAL A 74 -5.78 -4.88 -3.54
C VAL A 74 -5.88 -5.43 -2.11
N LEU A 75 -4.75 -5.58 -1.41
CA LEU A 75 -4.74 -6.03 -0.02
C LEU A 75 -5.47 -5.05 0.92
N SER A 76 -5.32 -3.74 0.68
CA SER A 76 -5.92 -2.70 1.51
C SER A 76 -7.44 -2.62 1.36
N ILE A 77 -7.97 -2.81 0.15
CA ILE A 77 -9.44 -2.84 -0.09
C ILE A 77 -10.09 -3.98 0.70
N GLY A 78 -9.44 -5.14 0.77
CA GLY A 78 -9.96 -6.30 1.49
C GLY A 78 -9.91 -6.18 3.01
N ASN A 79 -9.29 -5.13 3.56
CA ASN A 79 -9.11 -5.02 5.00
C ASN A 79 -10.29 -4.34 5.70
N PHE A 80 -11.21 -5.16 6.18
CA PHE A 80 -12.34 -4.73 7.02
C PHE A 80 -12.03 -4.81 8.52
N VAL A 81 -11.00 -5.57 8.92
CA VAL A 81 -10.66 -5.81 10.34
C VAL A 81 -10.02 -4.59 10.99
N THR A 82 -9.04 -3.96 10.33
CA THR A 82 -8.38 -2.75 10.87
C THR A 82 -9.34 -1.57 11.03
N PRO A 83 -10.22 -1.25 10.06
CA PRO A 83 -11.29 -0.25 10.24
C PRO A 83 -12.31 -0.64 11.30
N ALA A 84 -12.69 -1.91 11.42
CA ALA A 84 -13.64 -2.36 12.44
C ALA A 84 -13.07 -2.15 13.86
N LEU A 85 -11.80 -2.49 14.08
CA LEU A 85 -11.15 -2.40 15.39
C LEU A 85 -10.73 -0.96 15.74
N LEU A 86 -10.15 -0.20 14.80
CA LEU A 86 -9.61 1.13 15.06
C LEU A 86 -10.60 2.27 14.75
N GLY A 87 -11.53 2.06 13.83
CA GLY A 87 -12.54 3.02 13.40
C GLY A 87 -13.86 2.92 14.17
N GLY A 88 -14.03 1.90 15.02
CA GLY A 88 -15.18 1.76 15.93
C GLY A 88 -16.52 1.64 15.21
N GLY A 89 -16.53 1.02 14.02
CA GLY A 89 -17.72 0.85 13.20
C GLY A 89 -18.23 2.12 12.48
N ARG A 90 -17.60 3.28 12.68
CA ARG A 90 -17.99 4.55 12.00
C ARG A 90 -17.39 4.70 10.61
N PHE A 91 -16.31 3.97 10.31
CA PHE A 91 -15.67 3.96 8.99
C PHE A 91 -15.94 2.61 8.33
N GLN A 92 -16.84 2.63 7.36
CA GLN A 92 -17.24 1.47 6.58
C GLN A 92 -16.37 1.41 5.31
N MET A 93 -15.48 0.43 5.23
CA MET A 93 -14.87 0.02 3.96
C MET A 93 -15.82 -0.93 3.22
N ILE A 94 -15.59 -1.16 1.92
CA ILE A 94 -16.39 -2.09 1.11
C ILE A 94 -16.52 -3.47 1.81
N GLY A 95 -15.44 -3.96 2.43
CA GLY A 95 -15.48 -5.21 3.19
C GLY A 95 -16.39 -5.18 4.42
N ASN A 96 -16.56 -4.03 5.08
CA ASN A 96 -17.49 -3.88 6.21
C ASN A 96 -18.94 -3.99 5.74
N LEU A 97 -19.27 -3.37 4.60
CA LEU A 97 -20.62 -3.43 4.01
C LEU A 97 -21.00 -4.87 3.62
N VAL A 98 -20.09 -5.60 2.99
CA VAL A 98 -20.30 -7.02 2.65
C VAL A 98 -20.48 -7.86 3.93
N TYR A 99 -19.65 -7.63 4.94
CA TYR A 99 -19.74 -8.32 6.23
C TYR A 99 -21.09 -8.07 6.93
N ASP A 100 -21.55 -6.82 6.98
CA ASP A 100 -22.85 -6.48 7.59
C ASP A 100 -24.02 -7.07 6.80
N GLN A 101 -23.97 -7.11 5.47
CA GLN A 101 -25.05 -7.72 4.68
C GLN A 101 -25.10 -9.25 4.80
N PHE A 102 -23.95 -9.92 4.94
CA PHE A 102 -23.90 -11.36 5.16
C PHE A 102 -24.31 -11.77 6.59
N LEU A 103 -23.79 -11.09 7.61
CA LEU A 103 -23.86 -11.57 9.00
C LEU A 103 -24.86 -10.82 9.87
N THR A 104 -25.11 -9.53 9.60
CA THR A 104 -26.05 -8.70 10.38
C THR A 104 -27.44 -8.71 9.73
N ALA A 105 -27.53 -8.61 8.41
CA ALA A 105 -28.79 -8.64 7.66
C ALA A 105 -29.26 -10.06 7.26
N ASN A 106 -28.38 -11.07 7.34
CA ASN A 106 -28.65 -12.45 6.89
C ASN A 106 -29.08 -12.57 5.41
N ASP A 107 -28.69 -11.59 4.59
CA ASP A 107 -29.10 -11.48 3.18
C ASP A 107 -27.96 -11.94 2.26
N TRP A 108 -27.69 -13.26 2.33
CA TRP A 108 -26.64 -13.96 1.58
C TRP A 108 -26.64 -13.65 0.06
N PRO A 109 -27.79 -13.53 -0.63
CA PRO A 109 -27.82 -13.19 -2.05
C PRO A 109 -27.31 -11.78 -2.36
N PHE A 110 -27.63 -10.79 -1.51
CA PHE A 110 -27.23 -9.41 -1.73
C PHE A 110 -25.76 -9.16 -1.36
N GLY A 111 -25.23 -9.89 -0.38
CA GLY A 111 -23.81 -9.80 -0.04
C GLY A 111 -22.87 -10.36 -1.10
N ALA A 112 -23.32 -11.30 -1.94
CA ALA A 112 -22.52 -11.97 -2.96
C ALA A 112 -22.57 -11.32 -4.36
N ALA A 113 -23.44 -10.33 -4.57
CA ALA A 113 -23.63 -9.60 -5.83
C ALA A 113 -22.61 -8.46 -5.99
#